data_AF-A0A8S0FRG2-F1
#
_entry.id   AF-A0A8S0FRG2-F1
#
_cell.length_a   1.000
_cell.length_b   1.000
_cell.length_c   1.000
_cell.angle_alpha   90.00
_cell.angle_beta   90.00
_cell.angle_gamma   90.00
#
_symmetry.space_group_name_H-M   'P 1'
#
loop_
_entity.id
_entity.type
_entity.pdbx_description
1 polymer ?
#
loop_
_entity_poly.entity_id
_entity_poly.type
_entity_poly.pdbx_seq_one_letter_code
_entity_poly.pdbx_strand_id
1 'polypeptide(L)' 'MMILVTGGARSGKSRHAEVLIGDSSQVLYIATSQILDDEMAARIEHHRQSRPEHWRTVERWQHLDDPCCHH' A
#
# COMPACT_ATOMS: atom_id res chain seq x y z
N MET A 1 9.54 7.49 -13.52
CA MET A 1 9.41 6.11 -14.04
C MET A 1 8.21 5.48 -13.37
N MET A 2 7.33 4.80 -14.10
CA MET A 2 6.16 4.11 -13.55
C MET A 2 6.33 2.60 -13.72
N ILE A 3 6.07 1.84 -12.65
CA ILE A 3 6.12 0.38 -12.68
C ILE A 3 4.72 -0.15 -12.40
N LEU A 4 4.23 -1.04 -13.26
CA LEU A 4 2.95 -1.72 -13.09
C LEU A 4 3.20 -3.18 -12.68
N VAL A 5 2.74 -3.56 -11.50
CA VAL A 5 2.80 -4.95 -11.00
C VAL A 5 1.42 -5.59 -11.10
N THR A 6 1.29 -6.67 -11.86
CA THR A 6 0.02 -7.40 -12.07
C THR A 6 0.18 -8.90 -11.77
N GLY A 7 -0.94 -9.63 -11.72
CA GLY A 7 -0.97 -11.05 -11.33
C GLY A 7 -2.26 -11.47 -10.63
N GLY A 8 -2.45 -12.77 -10.44
CA GLY A 8 -3.67 -13.35 -9.86
C GLY A 8 -3.96 -12.94 -8.41
N ALA A 9 -5.18 -13.25 -7.93
CA ALA A 9 -5.53 -13.03 -6.53
C ALA A 9 -4.55 -13.80 -5.62
N ARG A 10 -4.13 -13.18 -4.51
CA ARG A 10 -3.22 -13.77 -3.50
C ARG A 10 -1.83 -14.18 -4.04
N SER A 11 -1.41 -13.71 -5.22
CA SER A 11 -0.10 -14.03 -5.82
C SER A 11 1.10 -13.25 -5.24
N GLY A 12 0.92 -12.51 -4.14
CA GLY A 12 2.01 -11.78 -3.48
C GLY A 12 2.46 -10.47 -4.15
N LYS A 13 1.65 -9.88 -5.03
CA LYS A 13 2.00 -8.64 -5.77
C LYS A 13 2.45 -7.49 -4.88
N SER A 14 1.74 -7.23 -3.79
CA SER A 14 2.07 -6.13 -2.86
C SER A 14 3.46 -6.32 -2.27
N ARG A 15 3.78 -7.54 -1.82
CA ARG A 15 5.12 -7.88 -1.31
C ARG A 15 6.20 -7.71 -2.38
N HIS A 16 5.92 -8.09 -3.63
CA HIS A 16 6.88 -7.89 -4.71
C HIS A 16 7.12 -6.39 -5.00
N ALA A 17 6.06 -5.57 -5.01
CA ALA A 17 6.18 -4.12 -5.16
C ALA A 17 6.98 -3.49 -4.01
N GLU A 18 6.79 -3.97 -2.77
CA GLU A 18 7.56 -3.52 -1.61
C GLU A 18 9.06 -3.83 -1.76
N VAL A 19 9.41 -5.04 -2.23
CA VAL A 19 10.80 -5.40 -2.54
C VAL A 19 11.40 -4.53 -3.64
N LEU A 20 10.62 -4.18 -4.67
CA LEU A 20 11.08 -3.30 -5.75
C LEU A 20 11.39 -1.87 -5.28
N ILE A 21 10.68 -1.39 -4.25
CA ILE A 21 10.93 -0.08 -3.65
C ILE A 21 12.24 -0.09 -2.84
N GLY A 22 12.63 -1.25 -2.30
CA GLY A 22 13.90 -1.43 -1.58
C GLY A 22 14.02 -0.51 -0.37
N ASP A 23 15.23 0.03 -0.15
CA ASP A 23 15.57 0.91 0.98
C ASP A 23 15.26 2.40 0.71
N SER A 24 14.24 2.68 -0.10
CA SER A 24 13.84 4.05 -0.39
C SER A 24 13.49 4.79 0.91
N SER A 25 14.13 5.93 1.16
CA SER A 25 13.98 6.68 2.42
C SER A 25 12.64 7.40 2.56
N GLN A 26 11.91 7.59 1.45
CA GLN A 26 10.60 8.24 1.42
C GLN A 26 9.64 7.40 0.59
N VAL A 27 8.71 6.73 1.25
CA VAL A 27 7.71 5.87 0.61
C VAL A 27 6.31 6.29 1.04
N LEU A 28 5.46 6.54 0.06
CA LEU A 28 4.03 6.75 0.24
C LEU A 28 3.28 5.51 -0.26
N TYR A 29 2.68 4.78 0.66
CA TYR A 29 1.82 3.64 0.35
C TYR A 29 0.37 4.12 0.24
N ILE A 30 -0.23 4.00 -0.95
CA ILE A 30 -1.64 4.32 -1.17
C ILE A 30 -2.45 3.02 -1.16
N ALA A 31 -3.25 2.82 -0.11
CA ALA A 31 -4.19 1.70 -0.03
C ALA A 31 -5.52 2.10 -0.67
N THR A 32 -5.87 1.45 -1.79
CA THR A 32 -7.13 1.68 -2.52
C THR A 32 -8.25 0.72 -2.12
N SER A 33 -7.95 -0.29 -1.31
CA SER A 33 -8.93 -1.28 -0.85
C SER A 33 -9.90 -0.66 0.16
N GLN A 34 -11.20 -0.86 -0.04
CA GLN A 34 -12.22 -0.55 0.97
C GLN A 34 -12.35 -1.75 1.91
N ILE A 35 -12.46 -1.53 3.23
CA ILE A 35 -12.74 -2.59 4.20
C ILE A 35 -14.21 -2.98 4.02
N LEU A 36 -14.44 -4.16 3.46
CA LEU A 36 -15.77 -4.69 3.16
C LEU A 36 -16.15 -5.83 4.11
N ASP A 37 -15.17 -6.44 4.79
CA ASP A 37 -15.36 -7.54 5.74
C ASP A 37 -14.22 -7.58 6.79
N ASP A 38 -14.47 -8.33 7.87
CA ASP A 38 -13.54 -8.47 9.01
C ASP A 38 -12.27 -9.27 8.65
N GLU A 39 -12.35 -10.17 7.65
CA GLU A 39 -11.17 -10.89 7.14
C GLU A 39 -10.18 -9.92 6.50
N MET A 40 -10.69 -8.98 5.71
CA MET A 40 -9.91 -7.95 5.04
C MET A 40 -9.35 -6.94 6.03
N ALA A 41 -10.09 -6.60 7.10
CA ALA A 41 -9.59 -5.77 8.18
C ALA A 41 -8.35 -6.40 8.86
N ALA A 42 -8.45 -7.68 9.25
CA ALA A 42 -7.32 -8.39 9.88
C ALA A 42 -6.10 -8.49 8.95
N ARG A 43 -6.34 -8.69 7.65
CA ARG A 43 -5.26 -8.75 6.65
C ARG A 43 -4.60 -7.40 6.40
N ILE A 44 -5.38 -6.32 6.39
CA ILE A 44 -4.86 -4.95 6.29
C ILE A 44 -4.00 -4.65 7.51
N GLU A 45 -4.44 -5.02 8.71
CA GLU A 45 -3.66 -4.80 9.93
C GLU A 45 -2.31 -5.53 9.88
N HIS A 46 -2.31 -6.82 9.49
CA HIS A 46 -1.06 -7.55 9.27
C HIS A 46 -0.16 -6.86 8.22
N HIS A 47 -0.74 -6.33 7.14
CA HIS A 47 0.03 -5.60 6.12
C HIS A 47 0.57 -4.26 6.64
N ARG A 48 -0.15 -3.57 7.53
CA ARG A 48 0.32 -2.34 8.17
C ARG A 48 1.50 -2.65 9.08
N GLN A 49 1.43 -3.72 9.85
CA GLN A 49 2.50 -4.16 10.76
C GLN A 49 3.75 -4.66 10.01
N SER A 50 3.61 -5.21 8.80
CA SER A 50 4.75 -5.65 8.00
C SER A 50 5.47 -4.51 7.28
N ARG A 51 4.92 -3.30 7.24
CA ARG A 51 5.55 -2.14 6.59
C ARG A 51 6.58 -1.48 7.50
N PRO A 52 7.68 -0.96 6.95
CA PRO A 52 8.62 -0.16 7.73
C PRO A 52 7.94 1.08 8.34
N GLU A 53 8.32 1.45 9.57
CA GLU A 53 7.72 2.60 10.28
C GLU A 53 7.90 3.94 9.55
N HIS A 54 8.94 4.07 8.72
CA HIS A 54 9.20 5.28 7.93
C HIS A 54 8.25 5.44 6.73
N TRP A 55 7.40 4.44 6.43
CA TRP A 55 6.46 4.50 5.32
C TRP A 55 5.19 5.22 5.75
N ARG A 56 4.81 6.25 4.99
CA ARG A 56 3.51 6.89 5.18
C ARG A 56 2.46 6.07 4.45
N THR A 57 1.42 5.62 5.15
CA THR A 57 0.26 4.97 4.53
C THR A 57 -0.90 5.96 4.44
N VAL A 58 -1.55 6.04 3.27
CA VAL A 58 -2.77 6.81 3.04
C VAL A 58 -3.82 5.87 2.43
N GLU A 59 -5.01 5.86 3.01
CA GLU A 59 -6.16 5.13 2.47
C GLU A 59 -6.95 6.08 1.56
N ARG A 60 -6.88 5.84 0.25
CA ARG A 60 -7.51 6.68 -0.77
C ARG A 60 -7.78 5.88 -2.03
N TRP A 61 -9.01 5.93 -2.53
CA TRP A 61 -9.45 5.19 -3.72
C TRP A 61 -9.85 6.10 -4.90
N GLN A 62 -9.99 7.40 -4.66
CA GLN A 62 -10.33 8.44 -5.66
C GLN A 62 -9.47 9.68 -5.43
N HIS A 63 -9.33 10.54 -6.45
CA HIS A 63 -8.53 11.78 -6.38
C HIS A 63 -7.07 11.52 -5.94
N LEU A 64 -6.40 10.57 -6.59
CA LEU A 64 -5.00 10.22 -6.29
C LEU A 64 -4.00 11.33 -6.70
N ASP A 65 -4.47 12.29 -7.49
CA ASP A 65 -3.79 13.49 -7.93
C ASP A 65 -3.80 14.61 -6.89
N ASP A 66 -4.74 14.60 -5.93
CA ASP A 66 -4.78 15.59 -4.86
C ASP A 66 -3.58 15.41 -3.92
N PRO A 67 -2.93 16.51 -3.48
CA PRO A 67 -1.84 16.43 -2.52
C PRO A 67 -2.32 15.69 -1.27
N CYS A 68 -1.55 14.69 -0.84
CA CYS A 68 -1.78 14.01 0.42
C CYS A 68 -1.44 14.99 1.54
N CYS A 69 -2.43 15.82 1.92
CA CYS A 69 -2.29 16.93 2.87
C CYS A 69 -1.35 16.54 4.01
N HIS A 70 -0.25 17.27 4.14
CA HIS A 70 0.58 17.23 5.33
C HIS A 70 -0.30 17.70 6.50
N HIS A 71 -0.67 16.77 7.38
CA HIS A 71 -0.97 17.11 8.76
C HIS A 71 0.06 16.41 9.61
#